data_AF-A0A075FXE9-F1
#
_entry.id   AF-A0A075FXE9-F1
#
_cell.length_a   1.000
_cell.length_b   1.000
_cell.length_c   1.000
_cell.angle_alpha   90.00
_cell.angle_beta   90.00
_cell.angle_gamma   90.00
#
_symmetry.space_group_name_H-M   'P 1'
#
loop_
_entity.id
_entity.type
_entity.pdbx_description
1 polymer ?
#
loop_
_entity_poly.entity_id
_entity_poly.type
_entity_poly.pdbx_seq_one_letter_code
_entity_poly.pdbx_strand_id
1 'polypeptide(L)'
;MKQRIILHIDFDYFYAQCEEIRTPDLKTKPVVVCMFSDRGGDSGAIATANYTAREFGVKSGLSILAAKQKLKNRTDSAFLPADFEYYSDMSEKSMNIIKKFADVFEYVGRDEAYLDVSEKAELDFTKASHIAQQIKNEVREKLNLHVL
;
A
#
# COMPACT_ATOMS: atom_id res chain seq x y z
N MET A 1 7.73 26.58 21.06
CA MET A 1 7.49 25.74 19.86
C MET A 1 6.04 25.93 19.45
N LYS A 2 5.75 26.12 18.15
CA LYS A 2 4.37 26.21 17.65
C LYS A 2 3.77 24.80 17.71
N GLN A 3 2.54 24.67 18.21
CA GLN A 3 1.83 23.39 18.23
C GLN A 3 1.60 22.92 16.79
N ARG A 4 1.70 21.61 16.55
CA ARG A 4 1.46 20.99 15.25
C ARG A 4 0.54 19.78 15.36
N ILE A 5 -0.25 19.55 14.31
CA ILE A 5 -0.97 18.29 14.10
C ILE A 5 -0.44 17.67 12.82
N ILE A 6 0.18 16.50 12.94
CA ILE A 6 0.77 15.76 11.83
C ILE A 6 -0.05 14.49 11.61
N LEU A 7 -0.49 14.28 10.37
CA LEU A 7 -1.04 13.01 9.92
C LEU A 7 0.05 12.18 9.27
N HIS A 8 0.13 10.92 9.63
CA HIS A 8 0.91 9.91 8.91
C HIS A 8 -0.05 9.12 8.02
N ILE A 9 0.29 8.97 6.75
CA ILE A 9 -0.47 8.21 5.77
C ILE A 9 0.37 7.04 5.30
N ASP A 10 -0.22 5.84 5.31
CA ASP A 10 0.42 4.57 4.94
C ASP A 10 -0.59 3.71 4.15
N PHE A 11 -0.21 3.18 2.98
CA PHE A 11 -1.11 2.30 2.20
C PHE A 11 -1.02 0.85 2.65
N ASP A 12 -2.19 0.26 2.88
CA ASP A 12 -2.33 -1.15 3.21
C ASP A 12 -1.83 -2.06 2.07
N TYR A 13 -0.79 -2.87 2.32
CA TYR A 13 -0.27 -3.90 1.39
C TYR A 13 -0.12 -3.40 -0.07
N PHE A 14 0.38 -2.17 -0.24
CA PHE A 14 0.27 -1.35 -1.45
C PHE A 14 0.42 -2.08 -2.79
N TYR A 15 1.53 -2.80 -3.02
CA TYR A 15 1.75 -3.47 -4.31
C TYR A 15 0.71 -4.57 -4.58
N ALA A 16 0.38 -5.40 -3.59
CA ALA A 16 -0.63 -6.44 -3.77
C ALA A 16 -2.03 -5.84 -3.95
N GLN A 17 -2.32 -4.70 -3.29
CA GLN A 17 -3.56 -3.96 -3.49
C GLN A 17 -3.66 -3.39 -4.91
N CYS A 18 -2.55 -2.86 -5.47
CA CYS A 18 -2.50 -2.40 -6.86
C CYS A 18 -2.81 -3.54 -7.84
N GLU A 19 -2.31 -4.75 -7.59
CA GLU A 19 -2.61 -5.93 -8.41
C GLU A 19 -4.08 -6.35 -8.30
N GLU A 20 -4.67 -6.31 -7.12
CA GLU A 20 -6.09 -6.59 -6.91
C GLU A 20 -7.02 -5.56 -7.57
N ILE A 21 -6.57 -4.31 -7.71
CA ILE A 21 -7.28 -3.27 -8.46
C ILE A 21 -7.16 -3.53 -9.97
N ARG A 22 -5.95 -3.89 -10.44
CA ARG A 22 -5.67 -4.19 -11.85
C ARG A 22 -6.41 -5.45 -12.31
N THR A 23 -6.51 -6.45 -11.45
CA THR A 23 -7.15 -7.74 -11.71
C THR A 23 -8.12 -8.08 -10.57
N PRO A 24 -9.40 -7.67 -10.66
CA PRO A 24 -10.38 -7.84 -9.59
C PRO A 24 -10.57 -9.29 -9.10
N ASP A 25 -10.37 -10.28 -9.97
CA ASP A 25 -10.44 -11.71 -9.64
C ASP A 25 -9.38 -12.18 -8.63
N LEU A 26 -8.39 -11.34 -8.32
CA LEU A 26 -7.35 -11.63 -7.33
C LEU A 26 -7.79 -11.35 -5.89
N LYS A 27 -8.82 -10.52 -5.66
CA LYS A 27 -9.24 -10.10 -4.30
C LYS A 27 -9.63 -11.24 -3.35
N THR A 28 -10.05 -12.38 -3.90
CA THR A 28 -10.46 -13.56 -3.12
C THR A 28 -9.35 -14.61 -2.96
N LYS A 29 -8.16 -14.34 -3.52
CA LYS A 29 -7.05 -15.29 -3.64
C LYS A 29 -5.85 -14.82 -2.82
N PRO A 30 -4.96 -15.73 -2.38
CA PRO A 30 -3.65 -15.33 -1.86
C PRO A 30 -2.82 -14.66 -2.97
N VAL A 31 -2.49 -13.37 -2.81
CA VAL A 31 -1.69 -12.60 -3.77
C VAL A 31 -0.32 -12.29 -3.18
N VAL A 32 0.73 -12.60 -3.94
CA VAL A 32 2.12 -12.44 -3.52
C VAL A 32 2.91 -11.76 -4.63
N VAL A 33 3.33 -10.52 -4.39
CA VAL A 33 4.21 -9.76 -5.29
C VAL A 33 5.66 -10.09 -4.96
N CYS A 34 6.43 -10.47 -5.98
CA CYS A 34 7.74 -11.09 -5.88
C CYS A 34 8.82 -10.22 -6.54
N MET A 35 9.95 -10.09 -5.84
CA MET A 35 11.22 -9.61 -6.37
C MET A 35 12.08 -10.80 -6.73
N PHE A 36 12.10 -11.15 -8.02
CA PHE A 36 12.95 -12.22 -8.53
C PHE A 36 14.41 -11.76 -8.58
N SER A 37 15.33 -12.68 -8.33
CA SER A 37 16.76 -12.44 -8.45
C SER A 37 17.32 -13.01 -9.75
N ASP A 38 18.48 -12.52 -10.18
CA ASP A 38 19.15 -12.97 -11.40
C ASP A 38 19.63 -14.44 -11.36
N ARG A 39 19.50 -15.12 -10.22
CA ARG A 39 19.79 -16.55 -10.11
C ARG A 39 18.73 -17.43 -10.80
N GLY A 40 17.60 -16.86 -11.20
CA GLY A 40 16.53 -17.55 -11.93
C GLY A 40 15.62 -18.43 -11.06
N GLY A 41 14.58 -19.00 -11.69
CA GLY A 41 13.57 -19.82 -11.02
C GLY A 41 12.86 -19.07 -9.88
N ASP A 42 12.69 -19.73 -8.73
CA ASP A 42 12.06 -19.17 -7.52
C ASP A 42 13.05 -18.47 -6.59
N SER A 43 14.17 -18.00 -7.13
CA SER A 43 15.13 -17.20 -6.37
C SER A 43 14.64 -15.77 -6.24
N GLY A 44 14.67 -15.24 -5.02
CA GLY A 44 14.16 -13.91 -4.70
C GLY A 44 13.38 -13.87 -3.40
N ALA A 45 12.70 -12.76 -3.17
CA ALA A 45 11.95 -12.50 -1.96
C ALA A 45 10.58 -11.88 -2.26
N ILE A 46 9.66 -12.00 -1.32
CA ILE A 46 8.35 -11.37 -1.38
C ILE A 46 8.52 -9.87 -1.12
N ALA A 47 8.05 -9.03 -2.04
CA ALA A 47 7.93 -7.59 -1.83
C ALA A 47 6.75 -7.29 -0.92
N THR A 48 5.57 -7.81 -1.28
CA THR A 48 4.31 -7.57 -0.58
C THR A 48 3.40 -8.77 -0.75
N ALA A 49 2.58 -9.04 0.26
CA ALA A 49 1.52 -10.04 0.20
C ALA A 49 0.21 -9.42 0.70
N ASN A 50 -0.92 -9.80 0.11
CA ASN A 50 -2.23 -9.39 0.61
C ASN A 50 -2.57 -10.11 1.93
N TYR A 51 -3.65 -9.68 2.59
CA TYR A 51 -4.02 -10.25 3.88
C TYR A 51 -4.34 -11.75 3.79
N THR A 52 -5.00 -12.20 2.73
CA THR A 52 -5.30 -13.64 2.52
C THR A 52 -4.02 -14.48 2.47
N ALA A 53 -2.94 -14.01 1.85
CA ALA A 53 -1.65 -14.70 1.88
C ALA A 53 -0.94 -14.58 3.25
N ARG A 54 -1.09 -13.45 3.94
CA ARG A 54 -0.51 -13.22 5.28
C ARG A 54 -1.08 -14.16 6.33
N GLU A 55 -2.33 -14.60 6.21
CA GLU A 55 -2.94 -15.63 7.07
C GLU A 55 -2.16 -16.97 7.06
N PHE A 56 -1.48 -17.29 5.95
CA PHE A 56 -0.63 -18.48 5.83
C PHE A 56 0.83 -18.20 6.25
N GLY A 57 1.10 -17.02 6.82
CA GLY A 57 2.43 -16.57 7.23
C GLY A 57 3.34 -16.17 6.07
N VAL A 58 2.78 -15.83 4.90
CA VAL A 58 3.52 -15.21 3.80
C VAL A 58 3.62 -13.71 4.08
N LYS A 59 4.84 -13.19 4.16
CA LYS A 59 5.12 -11.79 4.50
C LYS A 59 6.28 -11.25 3.67
N SER A 60 6.36 -9.93 3.59
CA SER A 60 7.49 -9.23 2.96
C SER A 60 8.83 -9.71 3.52
N GLY A 61 9.82 -9.85 2.64
CA GLY A 61 11.16 -10.35 2.96
C GLY A 61 11.29 -11.88 3.04
N LEU A 62 10.19 -12.63 3.06
CA LEU A 62 10.25 -14.10 2.96
C LEU A 62 10.76 -14.54 1.58
N SER A 63 11.51 -15.63 1.48
CA SER A 63 11.90 -16.16 0.16
C SER A 63 10.70 -16.66 -0.64
N ILE A 64 10.75 -16.52 -1.96
CA ILE A 64 9.67 -16.99 -2.87
C ILE A 64 9.44 -18.49 -2.66
N LEU A 65 10.51 -19.28 -2.55
CA LEU A 65 10.43 -20.71 -2.26
C LEU A 65 9.68 -21.02 -0.95
N ALA A 66 9.99 -20.30 0.13
CA ALA A 66 9.31 -20.51 1.42
C ALA A 66 7.83 -20.09 1.37
N ALA A 67 7.51 -19.01 0.64
CA ALA A 67 6.13 -18.59 0.41
C ALA A 67 5.33 -19.64 -0.38
N LYS A 68 5.90 -20.19 -1.45
CA LYS A 68 5.28 -21.29 -2.21
C LYS A 68 5.03 -22.53 -1.36
N GLN A 69 5.96 -22.89 -0.46
CA GLN A 69 5.75 -24.01 0.45
C GLN A 69 4.62 -23.77 1.45
N LYS A 70 4.47 -22.54 1.95
CA LYS A 70 3.34 -22.16 2.83
C LYS A 70 1.99 -22.21 2.13
N LEU A 71 1.97 -21.86 0.84
CA LEU A 71 0.76 -21.82 0.02
C LEU A 71 0.56 -23.08 -0.85
N LYS A 72 1.31 -24.18 -0.61
CA LYS A 72 1.25 -25.39 -1.45
C LYS A 72 -0.14 -26.02 -1.59
N ASN A 73 -1.02 -25.81 -0.61
CA ASN A 73 -2.41 -26.29 -0.60
C ASN A 73 -3.41 -25.26 -1.17
N ARG A 74 -2.94 -24.07 -1.56
CA ARG A 74 -3.74 -23.00 -2.19
C ARG A 74 -3.39 -22.93 -3.67
N THR A 75 -4.06 -23.76 -4.45
CA THR A 75 -3.87 -23.84 -5.92
C THR A 75 -4.33 -22.57 -6.65
N ASP A 76 -5.08 -21.71 -5.97
CA ASP A 76 -5.54 -20.42 -6.43
C ASP A 76 -4.56 -19.26 -6.12
N SER A 77 -3.43 -19.53 -5.46
CA SER A 77 -2.46 -18.49 -5.11
C SER A 77 -1.77 -17.88 -6.34
N ALA A 78 -1.64 -16.56 -6.36
CA ALA A 78 -1.00 -15.79 -7.42
C ALA A 78 0.37 -15.27 -6.97
N PHE A 79 1.41 -15.68 -7.69
CA PHE A 79 2.78 -15.17 -7.53
C PHE A 79 3.10 -14.29 -8.74
N LEU A 80 3.18 -12.98 -8.50
CA LEU A 80 3.31 -11.96 -9.55
C LEU A 80 4.68 -11.29 -9.45
N PRO A 81 5.38 -11.01 -10.57
CA PRO A 81 6.57 -10.14 -10.53
C PRO A 81 6.16 -8.71 -10.16
N ALA A 82 7.04 -7.99 -9.46
CA ALA A 82 6.82 -6.59 -9.15
C ALA A 82 6.83 -5.72 -10.42
N ASP A 83 5.79 -4.92 -10.59
CA ASP A 83 5.65 -3.92 -11.65
C ASP A 83 5.82 -2.50 -11.10
N PHE A 84 7.08 -2.08 -10.94
CA PHE A 84 7.39 -0.79 -10.32
C PHE A 84 6.91 0.42 -11.11
N GLU A 85 6.76 0.30 -12.43
CA GLU A 85 6.24 1.39 -13.26
C GLU A 85 4.77 1.62 -12.90
N TYR A 86 3.96 0.55 -12.91
CA TYR A 86 2.57 0.63 -12.49
C TYR A 86 2.40 1.10 -11.04
N TYR A 87 3.22 0.60 -10.11
CA TYR A 87 3.13 1.03 -8.70
C TYR A 87 3.53 2.49 -8.50
N SER A 88 4.48 3.00 -9.29
CA SER A 88 4.90 4.40 -9.22
C SER A 88 3.82 5.33 -9.80
N ASP A 89 3.14 4.93 -10.87
CA ASP A 89 1.98 5.67 -11.41
C ASP A 89 0.81 5.71 -10.40
N MET A 90 0.49 4.59 -9.76
CA MET A 90 -0.54 4.54 -8.71
C MET A 90 -0.18 5.40 -7.49
N SER A 91 1.09 5.37 -7.06
CA SER A 91 1.62 6.20 -5.98
C SER A 91 1.52 7.68 -6.34
N GLU A 92 1.98 8.08 -7.52
CA GLU A 92 1.95 9.48 -7.95
C GLU A 92 0.50 10.01 -7.96
N LYS A 93 -0.44 9.23 -8.51
CA LYS A 93 -1.87 9.58 -8.53
C LYS A 93 -2.41 9.77 -7.12
N SER A 94 -2.09 8.86 -6.21
CA SER A 94 -2.62 8.91 -4.83
C SER A 94 -1.99 10.06 -4.02
N MET A 95 -0.67 10.25 -4.12
CA MET A 95 0.05 11.35 -3.46
C MET A 95 -0.39 12.71 -4.00
N ASN A 96 -0.73 12.81 -5.29
CA ASN A 96 -1.31 14.02 -5.88
C ASN A 96 -2.69 14.37 -5.32
N ILE A 97 -3.47 13.38 -4.87
CA ILE A 97 -4.72 13.60 -4.14
C ILE A 97 -4.41 14.04 -2.71
N ILE A 98 -3.61 13.24 -1.99
CA ILE A 98 -3.29 13.43 -0.57
C ILE A 98 -2.68 14.81 -0.30
N LYS A 99 -1.73 15.27 -1.13
CA LYS A 99 -1.03 16.55 -0.93
C LYS A 99 -1.95 17.77 -0.89
N LYS A 100 -3.16 17.71 -1.45
CA LYS A 100 -4.14 18.82 -1.46
C LYS A 100 -4.71 19.11 -0.06
N PHE A 101 -4.62 18.13 0.84
CA PHE A 101 -5.11 18.20 2.21
C PHE A 101 -4.06 18.69 3.20
N ALA A 102 -2.82 18.92 2.76
CA ALA A 102 -1.72 19.31 3.63
C ALA A 102 -1.43 20.82 3.54
N ASP A 103 -1.03 21.42 4.66
CA ASP A 103 -0.37 22.72 4.68
C ASP A 103 1.10 22.56 4.27
N VAL A 104 1.74 21.50 4.79
CA VAL A 104 3.07 21.04 4.37
C VAL A 104 3.01 19.53 4.12
N PHE A 105 3.53 19.09 2.99
CA PHE A 105 3.54 17.69 2.57
C PHE A 105 4.97 17.17 2.47
N GLU A 106 5.24 16.03 3.08
CA GLU A 106 6.51 15.32 3.00
C GLU A 106 6.28 13.91 2.43
N TYR A 107 6.85 13.65 1.26
CA TYR A 107 6.86 12.33 0.63
C TYR A 107 7.98 11.47 1.21
N VAL A 108 7.66 10.30 1.74
CA VAL A 108 8.60 9.39 2.41
C VAL A 108 8.90 8.18 1.53
N GLY A 109 7.87 7.59 0.95
CA GLY A 109 7.94 6.39 0.14
C GLY A 109 6.77 6.28 -0.82
N ARG A 110 6.75 5.24 -1.66
CA ARG A 110 5.67 5.06 -2.65
C ARG A 110 4.29 4.96 -1.99
N ASP A 111 4.25 4.47 -0.77
CA ASP A 111 3.06 4.24 0.04
C ASP A 111 3.04 5.05 1.33
N GLU A 112 3.97 5.98 1.54
CA GLU A 112 4.10 6.69 2.83
C GLU A 112 4.30 8.20 2.67
N ALA A 113 3.59 8.99 3.47
CA ALA A 113 3.76 10.43 3.54
C ALA A 113 3.37 11.02 4.91
N TYR A 114 3.97 12.16 5.25
CA TYR A 114 3.54 13.00 6.38
C TYR A 114 2.87 14.28 5.88
N LEU A 115 1.79 14.66 6.57
CA LEU A 115 1.05 15.88 6.30
C LEU A 115 1.01 16.72 7.58
N ASP A 116 1.54 17.93 7.53
CA ASP A 116 1.17 18.97 8.49
C ASP A 116 -0.19 19.52 8.09
N VAL A 117 -1.16 19.41 9.00
CA VAL A 117 -2.54 19.90 8.82
C VAL A 117 -2.90 20.95 9.87
N SER A 118 -1.91 21.55 10.52
CA SER A 118 -2.12 22.44 11.67
C SER A 118 -3.02 23.64 11.37
N GLU A 119 -2.91 24.22 10.17
CA GLU A 119 -3.71 25.39 9.76
C GLU A 119 -5.08 24.94 9.25
N LYS A 120 -5.13 23.92 8.39
CA LYS A 120 -6.39 23.33 7.91
C LYS A 120 -7.28 22.76 9.01
N ALA A 121 -6.69 22.19 10.04
CA ALA A 121 -7.40 21.64 11.19
C ALA A 121 -7.63 22.68 12.30
N GLU A 122 -7.12 23.91 12.17
CA GLU A 122 -7.21 24.95 13.20
C GLU A 122 -6.74 24.48 14.59
N LEU A 123 -5.69 23.64 14.63
CA LEU A 123 -5.18 22.97 15.83
C LEU A 123 -6.23 22.13 16.61
N ASP A 124 -7.29 21.69 15.94
CA ASP A 124 -8.35 20.84 16.49
C ASP A 124 -8.23 19.39 15.98
N PHE A 125 -8.11 18.43 16.89
CA PHE A 125 -7.94 17.02 16.54
C PHE A 125 -9.20 16.38 15.93
N THR A 126 -10.40 16.88 16.25
CA THR A 126 -11.64 16.42 15.61
C THR A 126 -11.69 16.86 14.15
N LYS A 127 -11.31 18.11 13.84
CA LYS A 127 -11.16 18.58 12.46
C LYS A 127 -10.07 17.80 11.71
N ALA A 128 -8.94 17.53 12.35
CA ALA A 128 -7.88 16.70 11.75
C ALA A 128 -8.37 15.27 11.44
N SER A 129 -9.18 14.67 12.31
CA SER A 129 -9.81 13.37 12.05
C SER A 129 -10.76 13.40 10.86
N HIS A 130 -11.53 14.48 10.68
CA HIS A 130 -12.36 14.66 9.48
C HIS A 130 -11.52 14.78 8.20
N ILE A 131 -10.39 15.50 8.24
CA ILE A 131 -9.45 15.59 7.11
C ILE A 131 -8.91 14.20 6.77
N ALA A 132 -8.48 13.42 7.76
CA ALA A 132 -8.02 12.06 7.55
C ALA A 132 -9.10 11.18 6.89
N GLN A 133 -10.35 11.28 7.34
CA GLN A 133 -11.45 10.53 6.73
C GLN A 133 -11.75 10.98 5.29
N GLN A 134 -11.65 12.27 4.99
CA GLN A 134 -11.81 12.81 3.63
C GLN A 134 -10.72 12.27 2.70
N ILE A 135 -9.46 12.24 3.16
CA ILE A 135 -8.35 11.65 2.40
C ILE A 135 -8.66 10.18 2.07
N LYS A 136 -9.04 9.38 3.07
CA LYS A 136 -9.37 7.95 2.88
C LYS A 136 -10.51 7.76 1.88
N ASN A 137 -11.53 8.61 1.93
CA ASN A 137 -12.67 8.54 1.01
C ASN A 137 -12.25 8.94 -0.41
N GLU A 138 -11.54 10.06 -0.60
CA GLU A 138 -11.20 10.55 -1.94
C GLU A 138 -10.23 9.60 -2.66
N VAL A 139 -9.25 9.03 -1.94
CA VAL A 139 -8.33 8.03 -2.48
C VAL A 139 -9.08 6.75 -2.88
N ARG A 140 -10.01 6.28 -2.04
CA ARG A 140 -10.83 5.11 -2.34
C ARG A 140 -11.76 5.33 -3.52
N GLU A 141 -12.44 6.46 -3.59
CA GLU A 141 -13.38 6.78 -4.67
C GLU A 141 -12.68 6.91 -6.02
N LYS A 142 -11.49 7.52 -6.06
CA LYS A 142 -10.79 7.79 -7.31
C LYS A 142 -9.93 6.63 -7.80
N LEU A 143 -9.32 5.88 -6.87
CA LEU A 143 -8.29 4.89 -7.19
C LEU A 143 -8.61 3.49 -6.67
N ASN A 144 -9.71 3.31 -5.91
CA ASN A 144 -10.03 2.06 -5.21
C ASN A 144 -8.94 1.57 -4.25
N LEU A 145 -8.04 2.47 -3.83
CA LEU A 145 -7.00 2.19 -2.84
C LEU A 145 -7.51 2.41 -1.41
N HIS A 146 -7.00 1.64 -0.47
CA HIS A 146 -7.19 1.76 0.96
C HIS A 146 -5.91 2.27 1.62
N VAL A 147 -6.08 3.29 2.46
CA VAL A 147 -5.03 3.98 3.21
C VAL A 147 -5.37 3.90 4.70
N LEU A 148 -4.35 3.72 5.54
CA LEU A 148 -4.46 3.71 6.99
C LEU A 148 -4.54 5.13 7.54
#